data_AF-A0AAD7HYH5-F1
#
_entry.id   AF-A0AAD7HYH5-F1
#
_cell.length_a   1.000
_cell.length_b   1.000
_cell.length_c   1.000
_cell.angle_alpha   90.00
_cell.angle_beta   90.00
_cell.angle_gamma   90.00
#
_symmetry.space_group_name_H-M   'P 1'
#
loop_
_entity.id
_entity.type
_entity.pdbx_description
1 polymer ?
#
loop_
_entity_poly.entity_id
_entity_poly.type
_entity_poly.pdbx_seq_one_letter_code
_entity_poly.pdbx_strand_id
1 'polypeptide(L)'
;MIGDDLFACGAAGTLDLVLDIVSLLVDRKISASYFEEVVDGVGGTIQDLASTIIRHFSRTVPHPELKITAKFVVVCFGFLHSGCAGSPQLRRALCSMDFFTPLINTLTALHGTTALEAPWMRLNHLVGMLEGSAEIASALKSGLLRLTVAIAASIAPIDRNEANKTSLLIIQLLQRLLPQSLVHYTVLVQLKKCFPSCLAFAIASKIEVSAFSKDWRDFSTLAQKRLQFLDSWEARTIISLKACDNTECGKIDVRRKFMCCSRCRSVGYCSEGCQSVHWNAAHRKQCHGLRSTWLTAETLSAGSKSFWRALLNADYRRLMIDIYYRQVLFMHEHPGEAFLTMLSYMSVRGAKFDVLPPSALKRVTWGAQMYQGFSEAVLQAPCSTRRIEQHLVIQYDGHTLRQLLVPMHLATSELPDQLLSIAKLLPPGTTEEDAVEG
;
A
#
# COMPACT_ATOMS: atom_id res chain seq x y z
N MET A 1 -44.05 9.49 4.67
CA MET A 1 -44.81 10.28 3.67
C MET A 1 -43.94 10.86 2.54
N ILE A 2 -42.70 10.40 2.34
CA ILE A 2 -41.83 10.87 1.23
C ILE A 2 -41.66 9.78 0.14
N GLY A 3 -41.99 8.52 0.44
CA GLY A 3 -41.65 7.37 -0.41
C GLY A 3 -42.43 7.23 -1.73
N ASP A 4 -43.70 7.63 -1.78
CA ASP A 4 -44.55 7.38 -2.96
C ASP A 4 -44.51 8.51 -4.01
N ASP A 5 -44.25 9.76 -3.60
CA ASP A 5 -44.09 10.91 -4.52
C ASP A 5 -42.70 10.95 -5.18
N LEU A 6 -41.74 10.20 -4.64
CA LEU A 6 -40.34 10.13 -5.11
C LEU A 6 -40.19 9.47 -6.49
N PHE A 7 -41.11 8.56 -6.84
CA PHE A 7 -41.08 7.83 -8.11
C PHE A 7 -41.78 8.56 -9.27
N ALA A 8 -42.57 9.61 -9.00
CA ALA A 8 -43.32 10.35 -10.01
C ALA A 8 -42.54 11.54 -10.61
N CYS A 9 -41.49 12.02 -9.93
CA CYS A 9 -40.61 13.06 -10.44
C CYS A 9 -39.68 12.53 -11.55
N GLY A 10 -39.77 13.10 -12.75
CA GLY A 10 -38.81 12.83 -13.83
C GLY A 10 -37.35 13.11 -13.42
N ALA A 11 -36.39 12.75 -14.26
CA ALA A 11 -34.94 12.80 -13.95
C ALA A 11 -34.44 14.13 -13.34
N ALA A 12 -35.12 15.24 -13.60
CA ALA A 12 -34.84 16.55 -13.00
C ALA A 12 -35.18 16.61 -11.49
N GLY A 13 -36.34 16.09 -11.07
CA GLY A 13 -36.75 16.16 -9.65
C GLY A 13 -35.95 15.23 -8.74
N THR A 14 -35.49 14.08 -9.25
CA THR A 14 -34.55 13.21 -8.52
C THR A 14 -33.19 13.89 -8.36
N LEU A 15 -32.76 14.69 -9.34
CA LEU A 15 -31.51 15.43 -9.29
C LEU A 15 -31.56 16.52 -8.23
N ASP A 16 -32.65 17.31 -8.19
CA ASP A 16 -32.84 18.39 -7.23
C ASP A 16 -32.91 17.84 -5.79
N LEU A 17 -33.60 16.72 -5.56
CA LEU A 17 -33.60 16.08 -4.24
C LEU A 17 -32.21 15.58 -3.83
N VAL A 18 -31.45 14.97 -4.75
CA VAL A 18 -30.07 14.56 -4.46
C VAL A 18 -29.21 15.79 -4.19
N LEU A 19 -29.40 16.88 -4.93
CA LEU A 19 -28.67 18.13 -4.71
C LEU A 19 -29.00 18.75 -3.35
N ASP A 20 -30.25 18.72 -2.92
CA ASP A 20 -30.71 19.23 -1.63
C ASP A 20 -30.21 18.37 -0.47
N ILE A 21 -30.35 17.04 -0.57
CA ILE A 21 -29.79 16.08 0.38
C ILE A 21 -28.29 16.33 0.51
N VAL A 22 -27.58 16.43 -0.60
CA VAL A 22 -26.13 16.58 -0.57
C VAL A 22 -25.67 17.97 -0.10
N SER A 23 -26.37 19.04 -0.47
CA SER A 23 -26.07 20.39 0.05
C SER A 23 -26.26 20.44 1.57
N LEU A 24 -27.29 19.76 2.10
CA LEU A 24 -27.49 19.59 3.54
C LEU A 24 -26.39 18.75 4.20
N LEU A 25 -25.89 17.73 3.51
CA LEU A 25 -24.83 16.84 4.00
C LEU A 25 -23.43 17.49 3.99
N VAL A 26 -23.17 18.44 3.09
CA VAL A 26 -21.89 19.16 3.00
C VAL A 26 -21.79 20.29 4.04
N ASP A 27 -22.89 20.99 4.32
CA ASP A 27 -22.88 22.16 5.22
C ASP A 27 -23.12 21.84 6.71
N ARG A 28 -23.61 20.64 7.06
CA ARG A 28 -23.92 20.28 8.45
C ARG A 28 -23.06 19.11 8.93
N LYS A 29 -22.63 19.16 10.20
CA LYS A 29 -22.22 17.96 10.94
C LYS A 29 -23.44 17.05 11.07
N ILE A 30 -23.67 16.22 10.06
CA ILE A 30 -24.81 15.31 10.00
C ILE A 30 -24.81 14.47 11.27
N SER A 31 -25.89 14.53 12.04
CA SER A 31 -26.11 13.57 13.12
C SER A 31 -26.28 12.19 12.50
N ALA A 32 -25.78 11.15 13.18
CA ALA A 32 -25.94 9.77 12.71
C ALA A 32 -27.39 9.43 12.32
N SER A 33 -28.38 10.02 12.99
CA SER A 33 -29.81 9.86 12.69
C SER A 33 -30.20 10.26 11.26
N TYR A 34 -29.66 11.35 10.72
CA TYR A 34 -30.04 11.81 9.38
C TYR A 34 -29.40 10.97 8.27
N PHE A 35 -28.20 10.41 8.53
CA PHE A 35 -27.61 9.45 7.59
C PHE A 35 -28.47 8.18 7.48
N GLU A 36 -29.00 7.67 8.59
CA GLU A 36 -29.93 6.55 8.59
C GLU A 36 -31.24 6.89 7.84
N GLU A 37 -31.81 8.08 8.02
CA GLU A 37 -32.99 8.52 7.26
C GLU A 37 -32.75 8.53 5.74
N VAL A 38 -31.55 8.96 5.30
CA VAL A 38 -31.16 8.91 3.88
C VAL A 38 -31.03 7.46 3.41
N VAL A 39 -30.44 6.58 4.21
CA VAL A 39 -30.32 5.14 3.90
C VAL A 39 -31.70 4.50 3.79
N ASP A 40 -32.62 4.79 4.72
CA ASP A 40 -34.01 4.34 4.70
C ASP A 40 -34.74 4.83 3.45
N GLY A 41 -34.56 6.10 3.08
CA GLY A 41 -35.20 6.70 1.92
C GLY A 41 -34.82 6.09 0.56
N VAL A 42 -33.66 5.43 0.47
CA VAL A 42 -33.16 4.84 -0.79
C VAL A 42 -33.23 3.31 -0.84
N GLY A 43 -33.81 2.66 0.17
CA GLY A 43 -33.99 1.21 0.22
C GLY A 43 -33.70 0.54 1.56
N GLY A 44 -33.24 1.30 2.56
CA GLY A 44 -32.98 0.79 3.92
C GLY A 44 -31.62 0.13 4.11
N THR A 45 -30.76 0.09 3.09
CA THR A 45 -29.40 -0.43 3.23
C THR A 45 -28.34 0.47 2.62
N ILE A 46 -27.12 0.39 3.16
CA ILE A 46 -25.95 1.10 2.62
C ILE A 46 -25.63 0.67 1.19
N GLN A 47 -25.93 -0.59 0.83
CA GLN A 47 -25.79 -1.12 -0.52
C GLN A 47 -26.78 -0.46 -1.48
N ASP A 48 -28.01 -0.22 -1.05
CA ASP A 48 -29.01 0.48 -1.87
C ASP A 48 -28.63 1.95 -2.08
N LEU A 49 -28.09 2.60 -1.04
CA LEU A 49 -27.51 3.94 -1.17
C LEU A 49 -26.34 3.96 -2.16
N ALA A 50 -25.37 3.04 -2.02
CA ALA A 50 -24.23 2.92 -2.93
C ALA A 50 -24.67 2.65 -4.38
N SER A 51 -25.63 1.74 -4.58
CA SER A 51 -26.23 1.41 -5.88
C SER A 51 -26.87 2.65 -6.53
N THR A 52 -27.62 3.41 -5.74
CA THR A 52 -28.29 4.64 -6.18
C THR A 52 -27.26 5.68 -6.61
N ILE A 53 -26.23 5.93 -5.80
CA ILE A 53 -25.12 6.84 -6.14
C ILE A 53 -24.45 6.42 -7.45
N ILE A 54 -24.06 5.14 -7.58
CA ILE A 54 -23.40 4.61 -8.78
C ILE A 54 -24.29 4.82 -10.01
N ARG A 55 -25.58 4.47 -9.90
CA ARG A 55 -26.55 4.63 -10.99
C ARG A 55 -26.66 6.08 -11.44
N HIS A 56 -26.69 7.04 -10.52
CA HIS A 56 -26.73 8.46 -10.83
C HIS A 56 -25.44 8.92 -11.52
N PHE A 57 -24.25 8.59 -10.98
CA PHE A 57 -22.99 8.92 -11.65
C PHE A 57 -22.88 8.33 -13.05
N SER A 58 -23.29 7.07 -13.22
CA SER A 58 -23.28 6.39 -14.53
C SER A 58 -24.23 7.02 -15.55
N ARG A 59 -25.36 7.59 -15.12
CA ARG A 59 -26.36 8.19 -16.02
C ARG A 59 -26.08 9.66 -16.32
N THR A 60 -25.69 10.44 -15.33
CA THR A 60 -25.60 11.90 -15.46
C THR A 60 -24.39 12.34 -16.29
N VAL A 61 -23.31 11.55 -16.31
CA VAL A 61 -22.02 12.05 -16.78
C VAL A 61 -21.64 11.75 -18.25
N PRO A 62 -22.09 10.64 -18.87
CA PRO A 62 -21.78 10.40 -20.28
C PRO A 62 -22.51 11.33 -21.26
N HIS A 63 -23.43 12.19 -20.82
CA HIS A 63 -24.25 13.00 -21.73
C HIS A 63 -23.62 14.39 -21.96
N PRO A 64 -22.93 14.63 -23.08
CA PRO A 64 -22.33 15.94 -23.39
C PRO A 64 -23.38 17.05 -23.53
N GLU A 65 -24.64 16.70 -23.74
CA GLU A 65 -25.77 17.63 -23.84
C GLU A 65 -26.37 18.00 -22.48
N LEU A 66 -26.20 17.16 -21.45
CA LEU A 66 -26.56 17.56 -20.10
C LEU A 66 -25.57 18.65 -19.72
N LYS A 67 -26.06 19.86 -19.53
CA LYS A 67 -25.32 20.91 -18.82
C LYS A 67 -25.12 20.42 -17.40
N ILE A 68 -24.13 19.54 -17.20
CA ILE A 68 -23.66 19.14 -15.88
C ILE A 68 -23.22 20.44 -15.24
N THR A 69 -24.08 20.97 -14.37
CA THR A 69 -23.77 22.21 -13.70
C THR A 69 -22.57 21.94 -12.81
N ALA A 70 -21.63 22.87 -12.77
CA ALA A 70 -20.51 22.83 -11.83
C ALA A 70 -20.98 22.49 -10.41
N LYS A 71 -22.17 22.98 -10.05
CA LYS A 71 -22.89 22.68 -8.81
C LYS A 71 -23.11 21.18 -8.59
N PHE A 72 -23.66 20.44 -9.56
CA PHE A 72 -23.87 18.99 -9.41
C PHE A 72 -22.58 18.23 -9.10
N VAL A 73 -21.50 18.58 -9.79
CA VAL A 73 -20.19 17.97 -9.55
C VAL A 73 -19.70 18.31 -8.15
N VAL A 74 -19.64 19.59 -7.78
CA VAL A 74 -19.19 20.04 -6.45
C VAL A 74 -19.97 19.34 -5.35
N VAL A 75 -21.29 19.27 -5.50
CA VAL A 75 -22.21 18.64 -4.56
C VAL A 75 -21.89 17.14 -4.47
N CYS A 76 -21.91 16.39 -5.57
CA CYS A 76 -21.61 14.95 -5.55
C CYS A 76 -20.22 14.64 -4.99
N PHE A 77 -19.21 15.44 -5.29
CA PHE A 77 -17.85 15.26 -4.75
C PHE A 77 -17.79 15.61 -3.25
N GLY A 78 -18.50 16.64 -2.81
CA GLY A 78 -18.68 16.96 -1.39
C GLY A 78 -19.36 15.83 -0.62
N PHE A 79 -20.41 15.22 -1.20
CA PHE A 79 -21.03 14.01 -0.63
C PHE A 79 -20.03 12.88 -0.48
N LEU A 80 -19.29 12.56 -1.55
CA LEU A 80 -18.31 11.47 -1.51
C LEU A 80 -17.25 11.75 -0.44
N HIS A 81 -16.84 13.00 -0.29
CA HIS A 81 -15.89 13.38 0.74
C HIS A 81 -16.45 13.15 2.14
N SER A 82 -17.53 13.83 2.48
CA SER A 82 -18.08 13.83 3.84
C SER A 82 -18.69 12.47 4.18
N GLY A 83 -19.43 11.87 3.24
CA GLY A 83 -20.08 10.57 3.39
C GLY A 83 -19.09 9.41 3.48
N CYS A 84 -18.08 9.32 2.59
CA CYS A 84 -17.11 8.23 2.67
C CYS A 84 -16.13 8.39 3.84
N ALA A 85 -15.81 9.63 4.23
CA ALA A 85 -15.00 9.88 5.43
C ALA A 85 -15.78 9.55 6.72
N GLY A 86 -17.07 9.88 6.77
CA GLY A 86 -17.94 9.62 7.92
C GLY A 86 -18.44 8.18 8.03
N SER A 87 -18.48 7.42 6.93
CA SER A 87 -18.99 6.04 6.89
C SER A 87 -18.05 5.08 6.14
N PRO A 88 -17.17 4.35 6.85
CA PRO A 88 -16.35 3.29 6.27
C PRO A 88 -17.17 2.14 5.65
N GLN A 89 -18.45 2.00 6.03
CA GLN A 89 -19.35 1.01 5.47
C GLN A 89 -19.83 1.44 4.07
N LEU A 90 -20.22 2.70 3.90
CA LEU A 90 -20.58 3.25 2.58
C LEU A 90 -19.42 3.21 1.61
N ARG A 91 -18.21 3.59 2.05
CA ARG A 91 -17.01 3.50 1.22
C ARG A 91 -16.75 2.07 0.74
N ARG A 92 -16.85 1.07 1.62
CA ARG A 92 -16.70 -0.35 1.27
C ARG A 92 -17.77 -0.80 0.29
N ALA A 93 -19.02 -0.39 0.48
CA ALA A 93 -20.12 -0.71 -0.43
C ALA A 93 -19.86 -0.13 -1.84
N LEU A 94 -19.50 1.17 -1.94
CA LEU A 94 -19.14 1.80 -3.22
C LEU A 94 -17.98 1.07 -3.92
N CYS A 95 -16.91 0.75 -3.18
CA CYS A 95 -15.76 0.04 -3.75
C CYS A 95 -16.12 -1.37 -4.23
N SER A 96 -16.98 -2.08 -3.50
CA SER A 96 -17.43 -3.43 -3.89
C SER A 96 -18.29 -3.45 -5.16
N MET A 97 -18.86 -2.30 -5.55
CA MET A 97 -19.77 -2.15 -6.69
C MET A 97 -19.12 -1.42 -7.90
N ASP A 98 -17.78 -1.45 -8.00
CA ASP A 98 -17.00 -0.86 -9.11
C ASP A 98 -17.21 0.66 -9.29
N PHE A 99 -17.48 1.40 -8.21
CA PHE A 99 -17.74 2.85 -8.25
C PHE A 99 -16.62 3.69 -8.90
N PHE A 100 -15.37 3.21 -8.90
CA PHE A 100 -14.26 3.90 -9.55
C PHE A 100 -14.47 4.07 -11.06
N THR A 101 -15.18 3.16 -11.72
CA THR A 101 -15.46 3.25 -13.16
C THR A 101 -16.27 4.49 -13.51
N PRO A 102 -17.50 4.68 -12.99
CA PRO A 102 -18.26 5.88 -13.27
C PRO A 102 -17.58 7.14 -12.72
N LEU A 103 -16.89 7.06 -11.58
CA LEU A 103 -16.15 8.21 -11.02
C LEU A 103 -15.02 8.69 -11.93
N ILE A 104 -14.14 7.79 -12.40
CA ILE A 104 -13.00 8.18 -13.25
C ILE A 104 -13.48 8.61 -14.64
N ASN A 105 -14.49 7.94 -15.21
CA ASN A 105 -15.11 8.40 -16.45
C ASN A 105 -15.66 9.81 -16.30
N THR A 106 -16.28 10.10 -15.15
CA THR A 106 -16.77 11.44 -14.82
C THR A 106 -15.67 12.48 -14.76
N LEU A 107 -14.61 12.17 -14.02
CA LEU A 107 -13.46 13.06 -13.90
C LEU A 107 -12.75 13.30 -15.22
N THR A 108 -12.72 12.28 -16.08
CA THR A 108 -12.16 12.35 -17.44
C THR A 108 -13.01 13.21 -18.35
N ALA A 109 -14.34 13.07 -18.33
CA ALA A 109 -15.25 13.89 -19.14
C ALA A 109 -15.21 15.38 -18.75
N LEU A 110 -15.04 15.66 -17.46
CA LEU A 110 -14.91 17.03 -16.95
C LEU A 110 -13.52 17.63 -17.18
N HIS A 111 -12.52 16.82 -17.56
CA HIS A 111 -11.18 17.31 -17.81
C HIS A 111 -11.17 18.19 -19.07
N GLY A 112 -10.68 19.43 -18.95
CA GLY A 112 -10.66 20.41 -20.04
C GLY A 112 -11.87 21.36 -20.09
N THR A 113 -12.93 21.11 -19.30
CA THR A 113 -14.05 22.06 -19.20
C THR A 113 -13.69 23.23 -18.28
N THR A 114 -13.94 24.47 -18.70
CA THR A 114 -13.77 25.68 -17.87
C THR A 114 -14.77 25.76 -16.71
N ALA A 115 -15.83 24.94 -16.74
CA ALA A 115 -16.95 24.99 -15.81
C ALA A 115 -16.61 24.69 -14.34
N LEU A 116 -15.41 24.20 -14.03
CA LEU A 116 -15.04 23.80 -12.67
C LEU A 116 -13.66 24.37 -12.35
N GLU A 117 -13.65 25.45 -11.57
CA GLU A 117 -12.47 26.25 -11.19
C GLU A 117 -11.38 25.47 -10.43
N ALA A 118 -11.60 24.20 -10.07
CA ALA A 118 -10.67 23.44 -9.23
C ALA A 118 -10.49 21.97 -9.63
N PRO A 119 -9.59 21.65 -10.58
CA PRO A 119 -9.12 20.28 -10.85
C PRO A 119 -8.57 19.55 -9.61
N TRP A 120 -8.09 20.26 -8.59
CA TRP A 120 -7.58 19.64 -7.37
C TRP A 120 -8.68 18.98 -6.51
N MET A 121 -9.88 19.56 -6.44
CA MET A 121 -10.97 18.99 -5.64
C MET A 121 -11.30 17.57 -6.15
N ARG A 122 -11.34 17.41 -7.47
CA ARG A 122 -11.58 16.15 -8.18
C ARG A 122 -10.61 15.03 -7.76
N LEU A 123 -9.32 15.34 -7.75
CA LEU A 123 -8.28 14.37 -7.40
C LEU A 123 -8.20 14.11 -5.89
N ASN A 124 -8.47 15.12 -5.06
CA ASN A 124 -8.36 14.98 -3.61
C ASN A 124 -9.34 13.92 -3.08
N HIS A 125 -10.58 13.95 -3.56
CA HIS A 125 -11.59 12.97 -3.16
C HIS A 125 -11.25 11.57 -3.67
N LEU A 126 -10.80 11.46 -4.91
CA LEU A 126 -10.34 10.19 -5.46
C LEU A 126 -9.20 9.61 -4.61
N VAL A 127 -8.16 10.40 -4.31
CA VAL A 127 -7.02 9.98 -3.48
C VAL A 127 -7.47 9.54 -2.09
N GLY A 128 -8.40 10.26 -1.46
CA GLY A 128 -8.95 9.89 -0.15
C GLY A 128 -9.75 8.58 -0.14
N MET A 129 -10.20 8.09 -1.30
CA MET A 129 -10.87 6.79 -1.42
C MET A 129 -9.90 5.62 -1.68
N LEU A 130 -8.64 5.91 -2.01
CA LEU A 130 -7.64 4.90 -2.38
C LEU A 130 -6.85 4.41 -1.16
N GLU A 131 -7.54 3.79 -0.21
CA GLU A 131 -6.96 3.35 1.07
C GLU A 131 -6.49 1.89 1.09
N GLY A 132 -6.43 1.24 -0.07
CA GLY A 132 -6.08 -0.16 -0.12
C GLY A 132 -5.76 -0.67 -1.51
N SER A 133 -5.11 -1.82 -1.53
CA SER A 133 -4.68 -2.46 -2.78
C SER A 133 -5.84 -2.85 -3.69
N ALA A 134 -7.02 -3.13 -3.13
CA ALA A 134 -8.21 -3.50 -3.91
C ALA A 134 -8.80 -2.26 -4.61
N GLU A 135 -8.91 -1.15 -3.87
CA GLU A 135 -9.39 0.14 -4.33
C GLU A 135 -8.46 0.70 -5.41
N ILE A 136 -7.14 0.65 -5.18
CA ILE A 136 -6.13 1.07 -6.17
C ILE A 136 -6.19 0.19 -7.42
N ALA A 137 -6.30 -1.13 -7.27
CA ALA A 137 -6.43 -2.03 -8.42
C ALA A 137 -7.72 -1.74 -9.22
N SER A 138 -8.84 -1.50 -8.54
CA SER A 138 -10.11 -1.11 -9.18
C SER A 138 -9.97 0.23 -9.90
N ALA A 139 -9.38 1.23 -9.27
CA ALA A 139 -9.18 2.54 -9.88
C ALA A 139 -8.23 2.48 -11.09
N LEU A 140 -7.16 1.66 -11.04
CA LEU A 140 -6.29 1.42 -12.20
C LEU A 140 -7.04 0.78 -13.36
N LYS A 141 -7.88 -0.24 -13.09
CA LYS A 141 -8.76 -0.87 -14.10
C LYS A 141 -9.70 0.17 -14.73
N SER A 142 -10.20 1.10 -13.94
CA SER A 142 -11.10 2.18 -14.36
C SER A 142 -10.39 3.37 -15.03
N GLY A 143 -9.07 3.35 -15.19
CA GLY A 143 -8.32 4.38 -15.93
C GLY A 143 -7.67 5.47 -15.08
N LEU A 144 -7.49 5.25 -13.77
CA LEU A 144 -6.82 6.20 -12.85
C LEU A 144 -5.52 6.73 -13.42
N LEU A 145 -4.64 5.85 -13.90
CA LEU A 145 -3.33 6.24 -14.41
C LEU A 145 -3.44 7.17 -15.62
N ARG A 146 -4.36 6.88 -16.55
CA ARG A 146 -4.62 7.72 -17.72
C ARG A 146 -5.16 9.10 -17.31
N LEU A 147 -6.09 9.14 -16.37
CA LEU A 147 -6.61 10.39 -15.81
C LEU A 147 -5.49 11.21 -15.16
N THR A 148 -4.62 10.59 -14.34
CA THR A 148 -3.47 11.26 -13.72
C THR A 148 -2.55 11.89 -14.76
N VAL A 149 -2.23 11.15 -15.82
CA VAL A 149 -1.40 11.65 -16.93
C VAL A 149 -2.07 12.81 -17.67
N ALA A 150 -3.37 12.70 -17.96
CA ALA A 150 -4.12 13.75 -18.63
C ALA A 150 -4.11 15.05 -17.82
N ILE A 151 -4.40 14.96 -16.51
CA ILE A 151 -4.36 16.11 -15.61
C ILE A 151 -2.95 16.68 -15.53
N ALA A 152 -1.93 15.85 -15.34
CA ALA A 152 -0.53 16.29 -15.27
C ALA A 152 -0.06 17.01 -16.54
N ALA A 153 -0.47 16.54 -17.72
CA ALA A 153 -0.15 17.17 -18.99
C ALA A 153 -0.90 18.50 -19.22
N SER A 154 -2.12 18.63 -18.69
CA SER A 154 -2.93 19.84 -18.85
C SER A 154 -2.52 21.01 -17.96
N ILE A 155 -1.86 20.70 -16.84
CA ILE A 155 -1.33 21.73 -15.94
C ILE A 155 -0.13 22.32 -16.68
N ALA A 156 -0.32 23.53 -17.19
CA ALA A 156 0.75 24.33 -17.77
C ALA A 156 1.94 24.40 -16.81
N PRO A 157 3.15 24.76 -17.28
CA PRO A 157 4.26 25.14 -16.41
C PRO A 157 3.89 26.45 -15.67
N ILE A 158 2.90 26.38 -14.80
CA ILE A 158 2.49 27.42 -13.89
C ILE A 158 3.57 27.47 -12.82
N ASP A 159 3.97 28.68 -12.47
CA ASP A 159 4.88 28.97 -11.38
C ASP A 159 4.52 28.11 -10.14
N ARG A 160 5.52 27.40 -9.61
CA ARG A 160 5.35 26.39 -8.54
C ARG A 160 4.65 26.95 -7.29
N ASN A 161 4.63 28.28 -7.13
CA ASN A 161 4.04 28.94 -5.98
C ASN A 161 2.49 28.97 -5.97
N GLU A 162 1.81 29.02 -7.13
CA GLU A 162 0.34 29.11 -7.22
C GLU A 162 -0.33 27.78 -7.64
N ALA A 163 0.40 26.88 -8.30
CA ALA A 163 -0.07 25.56 -8.75
C ALA A 163 -0.25 24.51 -7.62
N ASN A 164 -0.50 24.94 -6.39
CA ASN A 164 -0.02 24.20 -5.22
C ASN A 164 -0.82 22.91 -4.93
N LYS A 165 -2.15 22.90 -5.01
CA LYS A 165 -2.94 21.73 -4.56
C LYS A 165 -3.01 20.58 -5.57
N THR A 166 -3.31 20.85 -6.85
CA THR A 166 -3.41 19.77 -7.86
C THR A 166 -2.05 19.09 -8.07
N SER A 167 -0.98 19.89 -8.10
CA SER A 167 0.39 19.38 -8.24
C SER A 167 0.78 18.49 -7.07
N LEU A 168 0.45 18.88 -5.83
CA LEU A 168 0.67 18.04 -4.65
C LEU A 168 -0.07 16.70 -4.75
N LEU A 169 -1.29 16.67 -5.29
CA LEU A 169 -2.05 15.43 -5.47
C LEU A 169 -1.47 14.53 -6.56
N ILE A 170 -1.01 15.10 -7.68
CA ILE A 170 -0.32 14.33 -8.72
C ILE A 170 1.00 13.77 -8.18
N ILE A 171 1.76 14.58 -7.47
CA ILE A 171 2.98 14.16 -6.78
C ILE A 171 2.64 13.06 -5.76
N GLN A 172 1.58 13.21 -4.98
CA GLN A 172 1.15 12.18 -4.03
C GLN A 172 0.79 10.87 -4.75
N LEU A 173 0.11 10.92 -5.90
CA LEU A 173 -0.20 9.73 -6.69
C LEU A 173 1.05 9.08 -7.26
N LEU A 174 1.89 9.84 -7.96
CA LEU A 174 3.06 9.34 -8.69
C LEU A 174 4.24 9.01 -7.78
N GLN A 175 4.42 9.75 -6.68
CA GLN A 175 5.56 9.57 -5.79
C GLN A 175 5.30 8.69 -4.57
N ARG A 176 4.04 8.60 -4.12
CA ARG A 176 3.70 7.92 -2.87
C ARG A 176 2.73 6.77 -3.11
N LEU A 177 1.49 7.06 -3.49
CA LEU A 177 0.42 6.08 -3.49
C LEU A 177 0.64 4.94 -4.48
N LEU A 178 0.83 5.25 -5.77
CA LEU A 178 1.01 4.22 -6.78
C LEU A 178 2.29 3.41 -6.54
N PRO A 179 3.48 4.03 -6.36
CA PRO A 179 4.71 3.29 -6.02
C PRO A 179 4.58 2.32 -4.85
N GLN A 180 3.97 2.77 -3.74
CA GLN A 180 3.76 1.95 -2.55
C GLN A 180 2.85 0.75 -2.82
N SER A 181 1.88 0.93 -3.70
CA SER A 181 0.94 -0.13 -4.06
C SER A 181 1.53 -1.20 -5.00
N LEU A 182 2.68 -0.92 -5.64
CA LEU A 182 3.34 -1.85 -6.57
C LEU A 182 3.96 -3.09 -5.91
N VAL A 183 3.81 -3.25 -4.60
CA VAL A 183 4.15 -4.49 -3.89
C VAL A 183 3.00 -5.50 -3.91
N HIS A 184 1.79 -5.06 -4.30
CA HIS A 184 0.62 -5.91 -4.32
C HIS A 184 0.41 -6.56 -5.69
N TYR A 185 0.26 -7.89 -5.67
CA TYR A 185 -0.01 -8.69 -6.85
C TYR A 185 -1.22 -8.18 -7.65
N THR A 186 -2.34 -7.91 -6.98
CA THR A 186 -3.59 -7.45 -7.62
C THR A 186 -3.42 -6.11 -8.34
N VAL A 187 -2.68 -5.18 -7.73
CA VAL A 187 -2.37 -3.88 -8.33
C VAL A 187 -1.51 -4.05 -9.58
N LEU A 188 -0.45 -4.86 -9.50
CA LEU A 188 0.43 -5.10 -10.65
C LEU A 188 -0.28 -5.81 -11.81
N VAL A 189 -1.21 -6.73 -11.52
CA VAL A 189 -2.02 -7.37 -12.56
C VAL A 189 -2.87 -6.35 -13.33
N GLN A 190 -3.49 -5.39 -12.63
CA GLN A 190 -4.26 -4.34 -13.31
C GLN A 190 -3.35 -3.35 -14.02
N LEU A 191 -2.21 -2.99 -13.41
CA LEU A 191 -1.21 -2.14 -14.04
C LEU A 191 -0.68 -2.77 -15.32
N LYS A 192 -0.35 -4.07 -15.33
CA LYS A 192 0.11 -4.81 -16.52
C LYS A 192 -0.83 -4.63 -17.72
N LYS A 193 -2.14 -4.58 -17.46
CA LYS A 193 -3.17 -4.40 -18.50
C LYS A 193 -3.24 -2.95 -19.01
N CYS A 194 -3.21 -1.96 -18.13
CA CYS A 194 -3.43 -0.56 -18.53
C CYS A 194 -2.14 0.21 -18.86
N PHE A 195 -0.99 -0.21 -18.34
CA PHE A 195 0.27 0.52 -18.42
C PHE A 195 0.77 0.76 -19.85
N PRO A 196 0.73 -0.21 -20.80
CA PRO A 196 1.16 0.04 -22.18
C PRO A 196 0.37 1.18 -22.86
N SER A 197 -0.95 1.18 -22.71
CA SER A 197 -1.80 2.26 -23.24
C SER A 197 -1.55 3.60 -22.56
N CYS A 198 -1.27 3.60 -21.25
CA CYS A 198 -0.97 4.82 -20.51
C CYS A 198 0.40 5.39 -20.90
N LEU A 199 1.39 4.54 -21.17
CA LEU A 199 2.71 4.96 -21.63
C LEU A 199 2.63 5.62 -23.01
N ALA A 200 1.91 5.00 -23.95
CA ALA A 200 1.67 5.60 -25.27
C ALA A 200 0.92 6.95 -25.16
N PHE A 201 -0.09 7.02 -24.29
CA PHE A 201 -0.82 8.26 -24.03
C PHE A 201 0.06 9.33 -23.39
N ALA A 202 0.91 8.98 -22.41
CA ALA A 202 1.82 9.90 -21.75
C ALA A 202 2.80 10.57 -22.72
N ILE A 203 3.33 9.81 -23.67
CA ILE A 203 4.17 10.31 -24.76
C ILE A 203 3.37 11.29 -25.62
N ALA A 204 2.17 10.89 -26.06
CA ALA A 204 1.30 11.75 -26.89
C ALA A 204 0.87 13.04 -26.17
N SER A 205 0.62 12.97 -24.86
CA SER A 205 0.28 14.11 -24.00
C SER A 205 1.48 14.95 -23.58
N LYS A 206 2.70 14.61 -24.01
CA LYS A 206 3.93 15.36 -23.70
C LYS A 206 4.17 15.54 -22.19
N ILE A 207 3.84 14.55 -21.35
CA ILE A 207 4.14 14.65 -19.90
C ILE A 207 5.65 14.81 -19.65
N GLU A 208 6.48 14.33 -20.57
CA GLU A 208 7.95 14.41 -20.50
C GLU A 208 8.50 15.84 -20.55
N VAL A 209 7.74 16.81 -21.05
CA VAL A 209 8.12 18.24 -21.02
C VAL A 209 7.37 19.02 -19.94
N SER A 210 6.51 18.36 -19.17
CA SER A 210 5.77 18.97 -18.06
C SER A 210 6.62 19.10 -16.79
N ALA A 211 6.11 19.85 -15.80
CA ALA A 211 6.70 19.92 -14.46
C ALA A 211 6.80 18.56 -13.74
N PHE A 212 6.01 17.57 -14.17
CA PHE A 212 5.94 16.22 -13.59
C PHE A 212 6.79 15.18 -14.35
N SER A 213 7.58 15.60 -15.35
CA SER A 213 8.40 14.69 -16.17
C SER A 213 9.28 13.76 -15.33
N LYS A 214 9.94 14.30 -14.29
CA LYS A 214 10.77 13.52 -13.38
C LYS A 214 9.95 12.51 -12.58
N ASP A 215 8.81 12.92 -12.04
CA ASP A 215 7.94 12.07 -11.22
C ASP A 215 7.34 10.92 -12.02
N TRP A 216 6.90 11.23 -13.24
CA TRP A 216 6.43 10.24 -14.20
C TRP A 216 7.52 9.25 -14.59
N ARG A 217 8.75 9.72 -14.85
CA ARG A 217 9.89 8.87 -15.21
C ARG A 217 10.28 7.94 -14.06
N ASP A 218 10.37 8.46 -12.84
CA ASP A 218 10.69 7.68 -11.64
C ASP A 218 9.62 6.60 -11.41
N PHE A 219 8.33 6.97 -11.46
CA PHE A 219 7.22 6.02 -11.36
C PHE A 219 7.26 4.96 -12.47
N SER A 220 7.39 5.38 -13.73
CA SER A 220 7.37 4.48 -14.89
C SER A 220 8.52 3.47 -14.85
N THR A 221 9.70 3.92 -14.43
CA THR A 221 10.87 3.06 -14.24
C THR A 221 10.61 2.00 -13.17
N LEU A 222 10.03 2.39 -12.02
CA LEU A 222 9.67 1.44 -10.97
C LEU A 222 8.58 0.47 -11.45
N ALA A 223 7.53 0.98 -12.10
CA ALA A 223 6.44 0.18 -12.65
C ALA A 223 6.96 -0.90 -13.61
N GLN A 224 7.81 -0.54 -14.56
CA GLN A 224 8.41 -1.49 -15.49
C GLN A 224 9.22 -2.59 -14.78
N LYS A 225 10.08 -2.22 -13.82
CA LYS A 225 10.85 -3.19 -13.02
C LYS A 225 9.93 -4.16 -12.27
N ARG A 226 8.83 -3.66 -11.71
CA ARG A 226 7.85 -4.48 -10.97
C ARG A 226 7.02 -5.38 -11.90
N LEU A 227 6.68 -4.92 -13.10
CA LEU A 227 6.01 -5.73 -14.12
C LEU A 227 6.92 -6.84 -14.65
N GLN A 228 8.19 -6.56 -14.92
CA GLN A 228 9.17 -7.60 -15.30
C GLN A 228 9.35 -8.66 -14.19
N PHE A 229 9.34 -8.22 -12.93
CA PHE A 229 9.35 -9.12 -11.79
C PHE A 229 8.07 -9.98 -11.74
N LEU A 230 6.89 -9.38 -11.96
CA LEU A 230 5.62 -10.09 -12.03
C LEU A 230 5.67 -11.17 -13.13
N ASP A 231 6.16 -10.84 -14.33
CA ASP A 231 6.28 -11.78 -15.44
C ASP A 231 7.16 -12.98 -15.08
N SER A 232 8.31 -12.72 -14.45
CA SER A 232 9.22 -13.76 -13.97
C SER A 232 8.57 -14.64 -12.89
N TRP A 233 7.77 -14.04 -12.00
CA TRP A 233 7.05 -14.76 -10.96
C TRP A 233 5.94 -15.65 -11.55
N GLU A 234 5.14 -15.12 -12.48
CA GLU A 234 4.06 -15.86 -13.18
C GLU A 234 4.64 -17.01 -14.01
N ALA A 235 5.78 -16.78 -14.68
CA ALA A 235 6.53 -17.81 -15.43
C ALA A 235 7.24 -18.84 -14.53
N ARG A 236 7.15 -18.69 -13.19
CA ARG A 236 7.81 -19.56 -12.19
C ARG A 236 9.33 -19.67 -12.38
N THR A 237 9.96 -18.64 -12.95
CA THR A 237 11.43 -18.57 -13.10
C THR A 237 12.10 -18.11 -11.81
N ILE A 238 11.34 -17.50 -10.89
CA ILE A 238 11.83 -17.07 -9.58
C ILE A 238 11.85 -18.25 -8.60
N ILE A 239 13.05 -18.69 -8.25
CA ILE A 239 13.25 -19.73 -7.24
C ILE A 239 13.09 -19.13 -5.83
N SER A 240 11.99 -19.47 -5.17
CA SER A 240 11.79 -19.15 -3.76
C SER A 240 12.60 -20.11 -2.89
N LEU A 241 13.64 -19.61 -2.24
CA LEU A 241 14.41 -20.35 -1.24
C LEU A 241 13.80 -20.17 0.15
N LYS A 242 13.96 -21.18 0.99
CA LYS A 242 13.63 -21.14 2.43
C LYS A 242 14.71 -21.90 3.21
N ALA A 243 15.05 -21.42 4.39
CA ALA A 243 15.84 -22.20 5.34
C ALA A 243 14.93 -22.97 6.30
N CYS A 244 15.48 -24.04 6.88
CA CYS A 244 14.84 -24.76 7.98
C CYS A 244 14.69 -23.84 9.18
N ASP A 245 13.49 -23.78 9.76
CA ASP A 245 13.23 -23.05 11.00
C ASP A 245 13.84 -23.73 12.24
N ASN A 246 14.36 -24.96 12.12
CA ASN A 246 15.29 -25.48 13.12
C ASN A 246 16.67 -24.83 12.90
N THR A 247 17.02 -23.90 13.78
CA THR A 247 18.23 -23.09 13.70
C THR A 247 19.52 -23.92 13.73
N GLU A 248 19.49 -25.09 14.38
CA GLU A 248 20.60 -26.04 14.43
C GLU A 248 20.82 -26.78 13.10
N CYS A 249 19.76 -26.97 12.29
CA CYS A 249 19.85 -27.72 11.04
C CYS A 249 20.54 -26.92 9.94
N GLY A 250 20.06 -25.69 9.74
CA GLY A 250 20.64 -24.80 8.76
C GLY A 250 20.49 -25.17 7.27
N LYS A 251 19.70 -26.18 6.93
CA LYS A 251 19.42 -26.54 5.54
C LYS A 251 18.67 -25.43 4.82
N ILE A 252 19.07 -25.13 3.58
CA ILE A 252 18.43 -24.17 2.68
C ILE A 252 18.16 -24.85 1.36
N ASP A 253 16.93 -24.76 0.88
CA ASP A 253 16.52 -25.42 -0.35
C ASP A 253 15.32 -24.66 -0.96
N VAL A 254 14.83 -25.15 -2.09
CA VAL A 254 13.59 -24.66 -2.70
C VAL A 254 12.44 -24.80 -1.72
N ARG A 255 11.69 -23.72 -1.48
CA ARG A 255 10.60 -23.62 -0.49
C ARG A 255 9.61 -24.79 -0.53
N ARG A 256 9.29 -25.30 -1.73
CA ARG A 256 8.35 -26.42 -1.92
C ARG A 256 8.81 -27.75 -1.29
N LYS A 257 10.10 -27.88 -0.94
CA LYS A 257 10.65 -29.05 -0.25
C LYS A 257 10.55 -28.97 1.28
N PHE A 258 10.07 -27.85 1.82
CA PHE A 258 9.89 -27.68 3.26
C PHE A 258 8.45 -27.98 3.65
N MET A 259 8.28 -28.73 4.73
CA MET A 259 7.00 -28.96 5.39
C MET A 259 6.68 -27.80 6.30
N CYS A 260 5.45 -27.29 6.27
CA CYS A 260 5.06 -26.21 7.18
C CYS A 260 4.40 -26.78 8.44
N CYS A 261 4.55 -26.09 9.58
CA CYS A 261 3.78 -26.43 10.77
C CYS A 261 2.28 -26.37 10.47
N SER A 262 1.55 -27.46 10.72
CA SER A 262 0.12 -27.57 10.40
C SER A 262 -0.75 -26.56 11.16
N ARG A 263 -0.30 -26.13 12.35
CA ARG A 263 -1.03 -25.18 13.22
C ARG A 263 -0.86 -23.73 12.79
N CYS A 264 0.38 -23.20 12.75
CA CYS A 264 0.60 -21.79 12.43
C CYS A 264 0.86 -21.53 10.94
N ARG A 265 1.33 -22.52 10.18
CA ARG A 265 1.75 -22.42 8.77
C ARG A 265 2.84 -21.37 8.48
N SER A 266 3.47 -20.82 9.52
CA SER A 266 4.48 -19.75 9.42
C SER A 266 5.90 -20.31 9.29
N VAL A 267 6.23 -21.29 10.13
CA VAL A 267 7.52 -21.98 10.16
C VAL A 267 7.48 -23.20 9.24
N GLY A 268 8.63 -23.56 8.68
CA GLY A 268 8.79 -24.76 7.89
C GLY A 268 10.14 -25.44 8.04
N TYR A 269 10.11 -26.75 7.84
CA TYR A 269 11.14 -27.69 8.24
C TYR A 269 11.50 -28.58 7.07
N CYS A 270 12.77 -28.96 6.98
CA CYS A 270 13.23 -29.90 5.97
C CYS A 270 12.89 -31.36 6.30
N SER A 271 12.52 -31.66 7.55
CA SER A 271 12.16 -33.00 8.05
C SER A 271 11.32 -32.91 9.32
N GLU A 272 10.62 -34.00 9.66
CA GLU A 272 9.81 -34.10 10.89
C GLU A 272 10.70 -34.06 12.14
N GLY A 273 11.92 -34.61 12.05
CA GLY A 273 12.92 -34.53 13.12
C GLY A 273 13.26 -33.08 13.48
N CYS A 274 13.50 -32.23 12.46
CA CYS A 274 13.74 -30.79 12.69
C CYS A 274 12.52 -30.09 13.29
N GLN A 275 11.31 -30.48 12.88
CA GLN A 275 10.09 -29.94 13.46
C GLN A 275 9.97 -30.32 14.95
N SER A 276 10.22 -31.57 15.31
CA SER A 276 10.14 -32.07 16.70
C SER A 276 11.17 -31.41 17.61
N VAL A 277 12.42 -31.26 17.15
CA VAL A 277 13.48 -30.56 17.90
C VAL A 277 13.08 -29.11 18.16
N HIS A 278 12.72 -28.36 17.12
CA HIS A 278 12.32 -26.96 17.29
C HIS A 278 11.02 -26.81 18.10
N TRP A 279 10.07 -27.76 17.96
CA TRP A 279 8.82 -27.77 18.73
C TRP A 279 9.08 -27.79 20.24
N ASN A 280 9.96 -28.68 20.69
CA ASN A 280 10.26 -28.84 22.11
C ASN A 280 11.15 -27.72 22.64
N ALA A 281 12.08 -27.22 21.83
CA ALA A 281 12.99 -26.15 22.23
C ALA A 281 12.27 -24.80 22.42
N ALA A 282 11.46 -24.36 21.45
CA ALA A 282 10.89 -23.00 21.47
C ALA A 282 9.53 -22.87 20.77
N HIS A 283 9.32 -23.56 19.63
CA HIS A 283 8.18 -23.26 18.75
C HIS A 283 6.82 -23.49 19.43
N ARG A 284 6.71 -24.46 20.37
CA ARG A 284 5.45 -24.71 21.09
C ARG A 284 4.87 -23.46 21.75
N LYS A 285 5.72 -22.62 22.36
CA LYS A 285 5.30 -21.37 23.04
C LYS A 285 4.93 -20.28 22.03
N GLN A 286 5.65 -20.23 20.90
CA GLN A 286 5.49 -19.20 19.87
C GLN A 286 4.37 -19.50 18.86
N CYS A 287 3.98 -20.77 18.71
CA CYS A 287 3.08 -21.22 17.65
C CYS A 287 1.74 -20.47 17.64
N HIS A 288 1.19 -20.20 18.83
CA HIS A 288 -0.07 -19.46 18.97
C HIS A 288 0.09 -17.99 18.55
N GLY A 289 1.13 -17.31 19.04
CA GLY A 289 1.41 -15.91 18.70
C GLY A 289 1.67 -15.74 17.21
N LEU A 290 2.44 -16.64 16.60
CA LEU A 290 2.68 -16.65 15.16
C LEU A 290 1.37 -16.79 14.39
N ARG A 291 0.47 -17.69 14.81
CA ARG A 291 -0.83 -17.83 14.17
C ARG A 291 -1.60 -16.50 14.15
N SER A 292 -1.70 -15.80 15.28
CA SER A 292 -2.38 -14.50 15.35
C SER A 292 -1.74 -13.40 14.49
N THR A 293 -0.41 -13.34 14.41
CA THR A 293 0.30 -12.33 13.60
C THR A 293 0.06 -12.53 12.09
N TRP A 294 -0.18 -13.76 11.65
CA TRP A 294 -0.55 -14.04 10.25
C TRP A 294 -2.05 -13.90 9.98
N LEU A 295 -2.89 -14.04 11.00
CA LEU A 295 -4.34 -13.85 10.88
C LEU A 295 -4.70 -12.37 10.72
N THR A 296 -3.93 -11.41 11.27
CA THR A 296 -4.14 -9.98 10.93
C THR A 296 -3.80 -9.65 9.46
N ALA A 297 -3.06 -10.54 8.77
CA ALA A 297 -2.85 -10.51 7.32
C ALA A 297 -3.92 -11.30 6.54
N GLU A 298 -5.09 -11.59 7.13
CA GLU A 298 -6.23 -12.29 6.52
C GLU A 298 -6.74 -11.65 5.22
N THR A 299 -6.45 -10.35 4.98
CA THR A 299 -6.89 -9.68 3.76
C THR A 299 -6.14 -10.12 2.49
N LEU A 300 -4.99 -10.81 2.61
CA LEU A 300 -4.20 -11.22 1.45
C LEU A 300 -4.44 -12.70 1.10
N SER A 301 -4.74 -12.96 -0.19
CA SER A 301 -4.79 -14.32 -0.72
C SER A 301 -3.43 -15.02 -0.60
N ALA A 302 -3.43 -16.35 -0.60
CA ALA A 302 -2.20 -17.15 -0.56
C ALA A 302 -1.24 -16.79 -1.72
N GLY A 303 -1.79 -16.49 -2.90
CA GLY A 303 -1.04 -16.02 -4.06
C GLY A 303 -0.35 -14.68 -3.79
N SER A 304 -1.08 -13.69 -3.28
CA SER A 304 -0.52 -12.38 -2.91
C SER A 304 0.58 -12.48 -1.85
N LYS A 305 0.40 -13.34 -0.83
CA LYS A 305 1.42 -13.61 0.20
C LYS A 305 2.69 -14.22 -0.41
N SER A 306 2.53 -15.18 -1.33
CA SER A 306 3.64 -15.81 -2.04
C SER A 306 4.39 -14.84 -2.95
N PHE A 307 3.66 -14.03 -3.73
CA PHE A 307 4.22 -12.99 -4.57
C PHE A 307 5.04 -11.99 -3.76
N TRP A 308 4.43 -11.45 -2.70
CA TRP A 308 5.04 -10.43 -1.87
C TRP A 308 6.32 -10.94 -1.19
N ARG A 309 6.33 -12.20 -0.72
CA ARG A 309 7.54 -12.82 -0.17
C ARG A 309 8.63 -13.03 -1.23
N ALA A 310 8.26 -13.38 -2.46
CA ALA A 310 9.22 -13.48 -3.55
C ALA A 310 9.83 -12.11 -3.87
N LEU A 311 9.00 -11.05 -3.90
CA LEU A 311 9.43 -9.67 -4.13
C LEU A 311 10.42 -9.20 -3.07
N LEU A 312 10.08 -9.43 -1.80
CA LEU A 312 10.93 -9.07 -0.66
C LEU A 312 12.29 -9.76 -0.74
N ASN A 313 12.31 -11.08 -1.01
CA ASN A 313 13.55 -11.82 -1.17
C ASN A 313 14.42 -11.25 -2.31
N ALA A 314 13.81 -10.85 -3.42
CA ALA A 314 14.55 -10.30 -4.56
C ALA A 314 15.12 -8.90 -4.24
N ASP A 315 14.33 -8.03 -3.60
CA ASP A 315 14.81 -6.72 -3.18
C ASP A 315 15.90 -6.81 -2.11
N TYR A 316 15.76 -7.72 -1.15
CA TYR A 316 16.80 -7.97 -0.17
C TYR A 316 18.11 -8.41 -0.83
N ARG A 317 18.05 -9.39 -1.75
CA ARG A 317 19.26 -9.84 -2.46
C ARG A 317 19.95 -8.72 -3.22
N ARG A 318 19.16 -7.83 -3.82
CA ARG A 318 19.67 -6.64 -4.51
C ARG A 318 20.36 -5.66 -3.56
N LEU A 319 19.85 -5.50 -2.35
CA LEU A 319 20.34 -4.57 -1.32
C LEU A 319 21.34 -5.20 -0.35
N MET A 320 21.68 -6.47 -0.55
CA MET A 320 22.32 -7.31 0.46
C MET A 320 23.66 -6.73 0.95
N ILE A 321 24.50 -6.23 0.04
CA ILE A 321 25.80 -5.66 0.38
C ILE A 321 25.64 -4.40 1.25
N ASP A 322 24.74 -3.49 0.85
CA ASP A 322 24.48 -2.25 1.59
C ASP A 322 23.88 -2.54 2.97
N ILE A 323 22.99 -3.55 3.04
CA ILE A 323 22.40 -4.03 4.30
C ILE A 323 23.50 -4.52 5.24
N TYR A 324 24.39 -5.41 4.79
CA TYR A 324 25.46 -5.94 5.62
C TYR A 324 26.45 -4.87 6.06
N TYR A 325 26.79 -3.94 5.17
CA TYR A 325 27.62 -2.80 5.52
C TYR A 325 27.02 -1.99 6.67
N ARG A 326 25.72 -1.66 6.60
CA ARG A 326 25.01 -0.96 7.67
C ARG A 326 24.89 -1.79 8.96
N GLN A 327 24.72 -3.10 8.85
CA GLN A 327 24.70 -3.99 10.01
C GLN A 327 26.06 -4.02 10.73
N VAL A 328 27.16 -4.07 9.98
CA VAL A 328 28.53 -4.01 10.55
C VAL A 328 28.76 -2.70 11.29
N LEU A 329 28.42 -1.57 10.67
CA LEU A 329 28.52 -0.26 11.32
C LEU A 329 27.69 -0.22 12.60
N PHE A 330 26.45 -0.68 12.54
CA PHE A 330 25.59 -0.75 13.72
C PHE A 330 26.21 -1.61 14.84
N MET A 331 26.73 -2.79 14.52
CA MET A 331 27.38 -3.67 15.50
C MET A 331 28.65 -3.06 16.11
N HIS A 332 29.36 -2.23 15.34
CA HIS A 332 30.54 -1.51 15.81
C HIS A 332 30.15 -0.36 16.75
N GLU A 333 29.13 0.42 16.38
CA GLU A 333 28.61 1.56 17.17
C GLU A 333 27.85 1.11 18.43
N HIS A 334 27.20 -0.05 18.38
CA HIS A 334 26.35 -0.59 19.45
C HIS A 334 26.74 -2.03 19.81
N PRO A 335 27.93 -2.25 20.38
CA PRO A 335 28.44 -3.60 20.65
C PRO A 335 27.52 -4.36 21.63
N GLY A 336 27.05 -5.53 21.21
CA GLY A 336 26.17 -6.39 22.00
C GLY A 336 24.68 -6.03 21.93
N GLU A 337 24.30 -4.94 21.25
CA GLU A 337 22.90 -4.66 20.96
C GLU A 337 22.39 -5.48 19.78
N ALA A 338 21.17 -6.00 19.90
CA ALA A 338 20.48 -6.59 18.76
C ALA A 338 20.08 -5.49 17.75
N PHE A 339 19.89 -5.87 16.49
CA PHE A 339 19.42 -4.96 15.45
C PHE A 339 18.35 -5.59 14.56
N LEU A 340 17.70 -4.75 13.77
CA LEU A 340 16.66 -5.11 12.82
C LEU A 340 16.93 -4.46 11.49
N THR A 341 16.78 -5.22 10.41
CA THR A 341 16.81 -4.64 9.07
C THR A 341 15.40 -4.31 8.61
N MET A 342 15.08 -3.03 8.55
CA MET A 342 13.81 -2.56 8.04
C MET A 342 13.87 -2.45 6.51
N LEU A 343 12.88 -2.98 5.78
CA LEU A 343 12.65 -2.67 4.36
C LEU A 343 11.39 -1.83 4.21
N SER A 344 11.52 -0.66 3.61
CA SER A 344 10.43 0.29 3.34
C SER A 344 10.16 0.41 1.86
N TYR A 345 8.91 0.21 1.48
CA TYR A 345 8.43 0.37 0.10
C TYR A 345 7.80 1.75 -0.16
N MET A 346 8.11 2.73 0.70
CA MET A 346 7.50 4.07 0.65
C MET A 346 8.05 4.98 -0.45
N SER A 347 8.99 4.51 -1.26
CA SER A 347 9.80 5.30 -2.18
C SER A 347 9.59 4.90 -3.64
N VAL A 348 9.54 5.89 -4.54
CA VAL A 348 9.57 5.70 -6.01
C VAL A 348 10.80 4.98 -6.52
N ARG A 349 11.89 4.99 -5.76
CA ARG A 349 13.14 4.31 -6.14
C ARG A 349 13.11 2.80 -5.81
N GLY A 350 11.98 2.29 -5.34
CA GLY A 350 11.83 0.91 -4.89
C GLY A 350 12.09 0.75 -3.39
N ALA A 351 12.44 -0.47 -2.98
CA ALA A 351 12.72 -0.77 -1.57
C ALA A 351 13.92 0.04 -1.08
N LYS A 352 13.72 0.77 0.03
CA LYS A 352 14.77 1.34 0.87
C LYS A 352 14.96 0.43 2.07
N PHE A 353 16.11 0.50 2.72
CA PHE A 353 16.34 -0.22 3.95
C PHE A 353 16.98 0.67 5.02
N ASP A 354 16.89 0.20 6.26
CA ASP A 354 17.56 0.79 7.41
C ASP A 354 17.95 -0.33 8.41
N VAL A 355 18.89 -0.03 9.32
CA VAL A 355 19.26 -0.92 10.42
C VAL A 355 18.98 -0.21 11.73
N LEU A 356 18.04 -0.76 12.52
CA LEU A 356 17.47 -0.10 13.69
C LEU A 356 17.66 -0.94 14.96
N PRO A 357 17.83 -0.32 16.13
CA PRO A 357 17.77 -1.04 17.39
C PRO A 357 16.32 -1.50 17.67
N PRO A 358 16.10 -2.61 18.40
CA PRO A 358 14.76 -3.05 18.80
C PRO A 358 13.96 -2.00 19.57
N SER A 359 14.65 -1.12 20.31
CA SER A 359 14.04 -0.01 21.04
C SER A 359 13.34 0.99 20.11
N ALA A 360 13.79 1.13 18.86
CA ALA A 360 13.15 1.98 17.86
C ALA A 360 11.72 1.51 17.54
N LEU A 361 11.42 0.21 17.73
CA LEU A 361 10.08 -0.32 17.52
C LEU A 361 9.06 0.19 18.52
N LYS A 362 9.45 0.64 19.72
CA LYS A 362 8.50 1.23 20.67
C LYS A 362 7.89 2.54 20.15
N ARG A 363 8.61 3.25 19.27
CA ARG A 363 8.15 4.48 18.63
C ARG A 363 7.22 4.21 17.45
N VAL A 364 7.32 3.02 16.87
CA VAL A 364 6.40 2.57 15.83
C VAL A 364 5.25 1.92 16.57
N THR A 365 4.00 2.26 16.28
CA THR A 365 2.82 1.90 17.08
C THR A 365 2.48 0.40 17.05
N TRP A 366 3.28 -0.44 17.72
CA TRP A 366 3.00 -1.86 17.91
C TRP A 366 2.10 -2.00 19.14
N GLY A 367 0.97 -2.71 19.01
CA GLY A 367 0.22 -3.16 20.18
C GLY A 367 1.14 -3.98 21.10
N ALA A 368 1.02 -3.79 22.41
CA ALA A 368 1.93 -4.37 23.42
C ALA A 368 2.16 -5.89 23.27
N GLN A 369 1.14 -6.65 22.86
CA GLN A 369 1.24 -8.09 22.62
C GLN A 369 2.17 -8.45 21.46
N MET A 370 2.17 -7.66 20.39
CA MET A 370 3.01 -7.91 19.22
C MET A 370 4.48 -7.61 19.55
N TYR A 371 4.73 -6.56 20.35
CA TYR A 371 6.06 -6.23 20.86
C TYR A 371 6.62 -7.30 21.82
N GLN A 372 5.79 -7.91 22.69
CA GLN A 372 6.26 -8.97 23.59
C GLN A 372 6.73 -10.22 22.83
N GLY A 373 5.89 -10.79 21.96
CA GLY A 373 6.28 -11.96 21.16
C GLY A 373 7.46 -11.67 20.23
N PHE A 374 7.58 -10.41 19.78
CA PHE A 374 8.72 -9.92 19.02
C PHE A 374 10.00 -9.83 19.85
N SER A 375 9.94 -9.22 21.05
CA SER A 375 11.08 -9.07 21.94
C SER A 375 11.65 -10.44 22.31
N GLU A 376 10.79 -11.43 22.56
CA GLU A 376 11.23 -12.81 22.81
C GLU A 376 11.91 -13.42 21.58
N ALA A 377 11.38 -13.21 20.37
CA ALA A 377 11.99 -13.73 19.14
C ALA A 377 13.33 -13.05 18.81
N VAL A 378 13.45 -11.73 19.04
CA VAL A 378 14.71 -10.98 18.87
C VAL A 378 15.73 -11.38 19.92
N LEU A 379 15.32 -11.50 21.18
CA LEU A 379 16.22 -11.92 22.26
C LEU A 379 16.70 -13.37 22.09
N GLN A 380 15.95 -14.21 21.37
CA GLN A 380 16.40 -15.54 20.97
C GLN A 380 17.31 -15.55 19.74
N ALA A 381 17.35 -14.47 18.94
CA ALA A 381 18.19 -14.40 17.75
C ALA A 381 19.71 -14.50 18.08
N PRO A 382 20.25 -13.86 19.14
CA PRO A 382 21.62 -14.08 19.62
C PRO A 382 21.91 -15.54 20.01
N CYS A 383 20.92 -16.26 20.56
CA CYS A 383 21.07 -17.67 20.92
C CYS A 383 21.10 -18.58 19.69
N SER A 384 20.54 -18.13 18.56
CA SER A 384 20.75 -18.76 17.27
C SER A 384 22.03 -18.18 16.68
N THR A 385 23.18 -18.76 17.03
CA THR A 385 24.52 -18.32 16.61
C THR A 385 24.74 -18.10 15.10
N ARG A 386 23.74 -18.28 14.21
CA ARG A 386 23.95 -18.28 12.76
C ARG A 386 22.83 -17.78 11.81
N ARG A 387 21.60 -17.39 12.19
CA ARG A 387 20.51 -17.51 11.16
C ARG A 387 19.26 -16.64 11.16
N ILE A 388 19.03 -15.70 12.08
CA ILE A 388 17.77 -14.93 12.04
C ILE A 388 18.05 -13.43 11.94
N GLU A 389 18.19 -12.95 10.72
CA GLU A 389 17.91 -11.55 10.43
C GLU A 389 16.38 -11.38 10.45
N GLN A 390 15.89 -10.70 11.48
CA GLN A 390 14.49 -10.31 11.51
C GLN A 390 14.32 -9.05 10.67
N HIS A 391 13.42 -9.14 9.68
CA HIS A 391 13.13 -8.01 8.82
C HIS A 391 11.77 -7.42 9.17
N LEU A 392 11.78 -6.14 9.47
CA LEU A 392 10.57 -5.35 9.55
C LEU A 392 10.25 -4.83 8.16
N VAL A 393 9.14 -5.25 7.58
CA VAL A 393 8.65 -4.62 6.36
C VAL A 393 7.59 -3.61 6.72
N ILE A 394 7.89 -2.35 6.42
CA ILE A 394 6.93 -1.26 6.60
C ILE A 394 6.22 -1.02 5.27
N GLN A 395 4.90 -1.12 5.35
CA GLN A 395 4.01 -0.78 4.26
C GLN A 395 2.98 0.24 4.75
N TYR A 396 2.60 1.15 3.87
CA TYR A 396 1.48 2.05 4.09
C TYR A 396 0.31 1.59 3.24
N ASP A 397 -0.88 1.42 3.84
CA ASP A 397 -2.08 1.09 3.07
C ASP A 397 -2.89 2.34 2.67
N GLY A 398 -2.61 3.51 3.23
CA GLY A 398 -3.31 4.75 2.90
C GLY A 398 -3.64 5.57 4.14
N HIS A 399 -3.99 4.89 5.24
CA HIS A 399 -4.20 5.52 6.55
C HIS A 399 -3.54 4.74 7.68
N THR A 400 -3.32 3.44 7.48
CA THR A 400 -2.72 2.56 8.47
C THR A 400 -1.33 2.16 8.00
N LEU A 401 -0.34 2.37 8.87
CA LEU A 401 0.98 1.79 8.67
C LEU A 401 0.86 0.28 8.94
N ARG A 402 0.73 -0.52 7.87
CA ARG A 402 0.79 -1.98 7.97
C ARG A 402 2.23 -2.40 8.09
N GLN A 403 2.56 -2.90 9.26
CA GLN A 403 3.87 -3.45 9.53
C GLN A 403 3.75 -4.96 9.49
N LEU A 404 4.46 -5.58 8.56
CA LEU A 404 4.51 -7.02 8.46
C LEU A 404 5.90 -7.46 8.90
N LEU A 405 5.94 -8.22 10.00
CA LEU A 405 7.14 -8.93 10.39
C LEU A 405 7.31 -10.11 9.46
N VAL A 406 8.44 -10.14 8.76
CA VAL A 406 8.74 -11.23 7.84
C VAL A 406 10.01 -11.88 8.32
N PRO A 407 9.94 -13.09 8.89
CA PRO A 407 11.14 -13.87 9.06
C PRO A 407 11.65 -14.19 7.66
N MET A 408 12.69 -13.50 7.21
CA MET A 408 13.43 -13.94 6.04
C MET A 408 14.51 -14.87 6.52
N HIS A 409 14.36 -16.13 6.17
CA HIS A 409 15.45 -17.07 6.36
C HIS A 409 16.34 -16.93 5.14
N LEU A 410 17.29 -16.02 5.23
CA LEU A 410 18.31 -15.86 4.22
C LEU A 410 19.53 -16.68 4.61
N ALA A 411 20.19 -17.20 3.58
CA ALA A 411 21.41 -17.97 3.71
C ALA A 411 22.56 -17.03 4.09
N THR A 412 22.63 -16.65 5.36
CA THR A 412 23.75 -15.84 5.84
C THR A 412 24.64 -16.65 6.77
N SER A 413 24.54 -17.97 6.83
CA SER A 413 25.16 -18.76 7.91
C SER A 413 26.69 -18.66 8.09
N GLU A 414 27.42 -18.07 7.16
CA GLU A 414 28.85 -17.76 7.28
C GLU A 414 29.14 -16.28 7.52
N LEU A 415 28.16 -15.42 7.26
CA LEU A 415 28.36 -13.98 7.23
C LEU A 415 28.37 -13.31 8.60
N PRO A 416 27.48 -13.61 9.57
CA PRO A 416 27.51 -12.97 10.89
C PRO A 416 28.85 -13.10 11.61
N ASP A 417 29.48 -14.27 11.56
CA ASP A 417 30.80 -14.51 12.17
C ASP A 417 31.89 -13.69 11.46
N GLN A 418 31.83 -13.59 10.13
CA GLN A 418 32.74 -12.76 9.33
C GLN A 418 32.48 -11.26 9.54
N LEU A 419 31.22 -10.83 9.58
CA LEU A 419 30.82 -9.45 9.81
C LEU A 419 31.21 -9.00 11.23
N LEU A 420 31.03 -9.86 12.23
CA LEU A 420 31.48 -9.59 13.60
C LEU A 420 33.00 -9.51 13.69
N SER A 421 33.72 -10.37 12.95
CA SER A 421 35.18 -10.30 12.86
C SER A 421 35.63 -9.01 12.16
N ILE A 422 34.96 -8.59 11.09
CA ILE A 422 35.22 -7.32 10.40
C ILE A 422 34.91 -6.13 11.31
N ALA A 423 33.79 -6.14 12.03
CA ALA A 423 33.41 -5.07 12.95
C ALA A 423 34.45 -4.85 14.06
N LYS A 424 35.08 -5.92 14.54
CA LYS A 424 36.19 -5.87 15.51
C LYS A 424 37.50 -5.31 14.94
N LEU A 425 37.67 -5.33 13.62
CA LEU A 425 38.85 -4.78 12.94
C LEU A 425 38.70 -3.29 12.62
N LEU A 426 37.48 -2.74 12.70
CA LEU A 426 37.28 -1.31 12.54
C LEU A 426 37.89 -0.56 13.74
N PRO A 427 38.68 0.50 13.52
CA PRO A 427 39.17 1.32 14.61
C PRO A 427 37.97 1.87 15.39
N PRO A 428 38.05 1.99 16.73
CA PRO A 428 36.98 2.60 17.50
C PRO A 428 36.66 3.95 16.88
N GLY A 429 35.39 4.13 16.47
CA GLY A 429 34.95 5.37 15.87
C GLY A 429 35.29 6.53 16.80
N THR A 430 36.05 7.50 16.31
CA THR A 430 36.10 8.84 16.91
C THR A 430 34.67 9.34 16.88
N THR A 431 34.05 9.42 18.06
CA THR A 431 32.72 10.00 18.19
C THR A 431 32.74 11.38 17.56
N GLU A 432 31.71 11.77 16.79
CA GLU A 432 31.64 13.12 16.18
C GLU A 432 31.82 14.25 17.23
N GLU A 433 31.62 13.94 18.51
CA GLU A 433 31.92 14.83 19.64
C GLU A 433 33.41 15.17 19.77
N ASP A 434 34.34 14.27 19.42
CA ASP A 434 35.79 14.54 19.47
C ASP A 434 36.30 15.39 18.30
N ALA A 435 35.49 15.58 17.25
CA ALA A 435 35.86 16.36 16.06
C ALA A 435 35.45 17.84 16.14
N VAL A 436 34.72 18.25 17.17
CA VAL A 436 34.25 19.64 17.34
C VAL A 436 35.09 20.44 18.36
N GLU A 437 35.97 19.78 19.13
CA GLU A 437 36.88 20.44 20.08
C GLU A 437 38.35 20.55 19.60
N GLY A 438 38.64 20.26 18.32
CA GLY A 438 39.99 20.26 17.73
C GLY A 438 40.33 21.47 16.88
#